data_AF-B3E6X6-F1
#
_entry.id   AF-B3E6X6-F1
#
_cell.length_a   1.000
_cell.length_b   1.000
_cell.length_c   1.000
_cell.angle_alpha   90.00
_cell.angle_beta   90.00
_cell.angle_gamma   90.00
#
_symmetry.space_group_name_H-M   'P 1'
#
loop_
_entity.id
_entity.type
_entity.pdbx_description
1 polymer ?
#
loop_
_entity_poly.entity_id
_entity_poly.type
_entity_poly.pdbx_seq_one_letter_code
_entity_poly.pdbx_strand_id
1 'polypeptide(L)'
;MKLSLVDTIKSLFLPIVICALFTGCSSSQSPAPNPSPLLASDINLIFVVSEDLDHSGQGDVNPITATLTDQGLQRSLAMATFLQKSVLGGNNVTAIYALEPTTHLQTANNYPDMNALMAVQQFALLNRITLSSDLTGTSPYTGQNYPINVSYAPGAVPSGVAVPAQFYPTCQGLDYSDTNGNNGTLVNGIISKGTPGFYVFSAPWKTISSMLAKLNTAHNYNLPVPANYAGPNHIYAVPITPGTTGAPRLLTYNSQVIPAATYPKLDPAAFVSAACSTPTPASITVTGGVGGAVIPANINKNETIYLVRHAEAHPHGYWSDNNYVGAGQWRALNLPYALLGKIAPDQVWSLDPAQSSTGTVSATGQSQWSSVAPALTVQPYAIANGLPFNLVSSIDTSLSSAPASLSNFFFTGNTFSNHKLLVGWMYTQNPMIVNALLSSYFPNGGAPTAPAWSPFDYDSLWVIKIDAAGNLMVDFSQCEGMRSSALPEMPPIF
;
A
#
# COMPACT_ATOMS: atom_id res chain seq x y z
N MET A 1 53.01 -70.31 11.91
CA MET A 1 52.51 -69.72 10.65
C MET A 1 53.20 -68.36 10.53
N LYS A 2 54.09 -68.24 9.54
CA LYS A 2 55.13 -67.21 9.39
C LYS A 2 54.74 -66.17 8.33
N LEU A 3 55.55 -65.08 8.32
CA LEU A 3 55.73 -63.93 7.41
C LEU A 3 55.07 -62.65 7.95
N SER A 4 55.75 -61.65 8.55
CA SER A 4 57.00 -60.88 8.25
C SER A 4 56.94 -60.18 6.88
N LEU A 5 57.28 -58.89 6.70
CA LEU A 5 58.64 -58.36 6.89
C LEU A 5 58.71 -56.82 6.56
N VAL A 6 59.47 -56.04 7.36
CA VAL A 6 60.43 -54.92 7.03
C VAL A 6 59.89 -53.56 6.53
N ASP A 7 60.04 -52.45 7.28
CA ASP A 7 61.22 -51.57 7.51
C ASP A 7 61.68 -50.86 6.20
N THR A 8 62.04 -49.56 6.13
CA THR A 8 63.38 -49.05 6.52
C THR A 8 63.56 -47.54 6.11
N ILE A 9 63.96 -46.67 7.06
CA ILE A 9 65.00 -45.59 7.02
C ILE A 9 64.77 -44.13 6.49
N LYS A 10 64.95 -43.19 7.45
CA LYS A 10 65.81 -41.97 7.55
C LYS A 10 65.78 -40.92 6.41
N SER A 11 65.28 -39.71 6.66
CA SER A 11 66.00 -38.54 7.24
C SER A 11 67.10 -37.95 6.36
N LEU A 12 66.85 -36.77 5.77
CA LEU A 12 67.81 -35.64 5.77
C LEU A 12 67.20 -34.31 5.26
N PHE A 13 67.53 -33.23 5.96
CA PHE A 13 67.52 -31.80 5.59
C PHE A 13 66.22 -30.96 5.65
N LEU A 14 66.11 -30.16 6.73
CA LEU A 14 65.58 -28.78 6.75
C LEU A 14 66.78 -27.86 6.41
N PRO A 15 66.65 -26.73 5.66
CA PRO A 15 66.02 -25.49 6.17
C PRO A 15 65.27 -24.59 5.14
N ILE A 16 64.32 -23.81 5.67
CA ILE A 16 63.93 -22.43 5.29
C ILE A 16 63.48 -22.17 3.83
N VAL A 17 62.17 -21.95 3.65
CA VAL A 17 61.63 -20.78 2.91
C VAL A 17 60.38 -20.27 3.63
N ILE A 18 60.54 -19.13 4.29
CA ILE A 18 59.47 -18.21 4.68
C ILE A 18 58.89 -17.64 3.38
N CYS A 19 57.60 -17.82 3.12
CA CYS A 19 56.86 -16.87 2.29
C CYS A 19 55.34 -16.96 2.51
N ALA A 20 54.84 -15.92 3.17
CA ALA A 20 53.54 -15.30 2.98
C ALA A 20 52.27 -16.07 3.37
N LEU A 21 51.99 -16.05 4.67
CA LEU A 21 50.65 -15.70 5.17
C LEU A 21 50.26 -14.32 4.61
N PHE A 22 49.60 -14.25 3.46
CA PHE A 22 48.78 -13.08 3.15
C PHE A 22 47.46 -13.23 3.89
N THR A 23 47.48 -12.67 5.10
CA THR A 23 46.35 -12.08 5.77
C THR A 23 45.45 -11.38 4.74
N GLY A 24 44.33 -12.02 4.40
CA GLY A 24 43.19 -11.32 3.86
C GLY A 24 42.63 -10.44 4.96
N CYS A 25 43.22 -9.26 5.13
CA CYS A 25 42.58 -8.15 5.83
C CYS A 25 41.29 -7.87 5.07
N SER A 26 40.18 -8.45 5.55
CA SER A 26 38.86 -7.88 5.34
C SER A 26 38.92 -6.50 5.94
N SER A 27 39.30 -5.51 5.13
CA SER A 27 38.99 -4.13 5.41
C SER A 27 37.47 -4.07 5.41
N SER A 28 36.89 -4.13 6.60
CA SER A 28 35.56 -3.63 6.90
C SER A 28 35.60 -2.13 6.59
N GLN A 29 35.56 -1.79 5.29
CA GLN A 29 35.35 -0.43 4.86
C GLN A 29 34.02 -0.03 5.46
N SER A 30 34.09 0.95 6.37
CA SER A 30 32.88 1.60 6.87
C SER A 30 32.08 2.06 5.65
N PRO A 31 30.75 1.88 5.64
CA PRO A 31 29.92 2.33 4.53
C PRO A 31 30.24 3.78 4.20
N ALA A 32 30.31 4.10 2.90
CA ALA A 32 30.50 5.48 2.48
C ALA A 32 29.43 6.38 3.15
N PRO A 33 29.80 7.58 3.63
CA PRO A 33 28.83 8.47 4.25
C PRO A 33 27.74 8.83 3.25
N ASN A 34 26.51 8.95 3.75
CA ASN A 34 25.39 9.40 2.92
C ASN A 34 25.68 10.81 2.35
N PRO A 35 25.21 11.10 1.13
CA PRO A 35 25.21 12.46 0.60
C PRO A 35 24.50 13.44 1.54
N SER A 36 24.79 14.74 1.40
CA SER A 36 23.99 15.78 2.04
C SER A 36 22.54 15.77 1.53
N PRO A 37 21.56 16.26 2.31
CA PRO A 37 20.20 16.43 1.83
C PRO A 37 20.13 17.20 0.50
N LEU A 38 19.15 16.83 -0.32
CA LEU A 38 18.89 17.42 -1.63
C LEU A 38 18.37 18.86 -1.51
N LEU A 39 18.67 19.69 -2.51
CA LEU A 39 18.25 21.08 -2.54
C LEU A 39 16.85 21.22 -3.16
N ALA A 40 15.95 21.93 -2.49
CA ALA A 40 14.59 22.20 -3.01
C ALA A 40 14.58 23.05 -4.29
N SER A 41 15.70 23.72 -4.62
CA SER A 41 15.89 24.46 -5.88
C SER A 41 16.17 23.58 -7.09
N ASP A 42 16.44 22.28 -6.88
CA ASP A 42 16.64 21.31 -7.95
C ASP A 42 15.33 20.58 -8.29
N ILE A 43 15.27 20.00 -9.49
CA ILE A 43 14.29 18.96 -9.81
C ILE A 43 14.89 17.64 -9.31
N ASN A 44 14.40 17.16 -8.17
CA ASN A 44 14.93 15.95 -7.54
C ASN A 44 14.08 14.75 -7.93
N LEU A 45 14.61 13.88 -8.79
CA LEU A 45 14.03 12.58 -9.07
C LEU A 45 14.56 11.58 -8.04
N ILE A 46 13.69 11.09 -7.16
CA ILE A 46 14.06 10.24 -6.01
C ILE A 46 13.40 8.88 -6.19
N PHE A 47 14.20 7.82 -6.19
CA PHE A 47 13.78 6.46 -6.45
C PHE A 47 13.92 5.62 -5.19
N VAL A 48 12.79 5.26 -4.60
CA VAL A 48 12.66 4.38 -3.44
C VAL A 48 12.41 2.98 -3.97
N VAL A 49 13.33 2.05 -3.70
CA VAL A 49 13.17 0.66 -4.13
C VAL A 49 12.26 -0.06 -3.14
N SER A 50 11.11 -0.54 -3.61
CA SER A 50 10.23 -1.40 -2.82
C SER A 50 10.64 -2.87 -2.96
N GLU A 51 10.33 -3.65 -1.93
CA GLU A 51 10.59 -5.08 -1.92
C GLU A 51 9.57 -5.86 -2.75
N ASP A 52 10.05 -6.88 -3.48
CA ASP A 52 9.24 -7.89 -4.13
C ASP A 52 9.85 -9.29 -3.90
N LEU A 53 9.24 -10.34 -4.45
CA LEU A 53 9.76 -11.71 -4.32
C LEU A 53 11.15 -11.90 -4.93
N ASP A 54 11.48 -11.14 -5.98
CA ASP A 54 12.76 -11.25 -6.68
C ASP A 54 13.88 -10.45 -5.98
N HIS A 55 13.53 -9.34 -5.33
CA HIS A 55 14.43 -8.36 -4.74
C HIS A 55 13.89 -7.87 -3.40
N SER A 56 14.34 -8.50 -2.32
CA SER A 56 13.96 -8.12 -0.96
C SER A 56 15.13 -8.27 0.01
N GLY A 57 15.02 -7.61 1.17
CA GLY A 57 15.83 -7.98 2.32
C GLY A 57 15.38 -9.32 2.89
N GLN A 58 16.32 -10.07 3.45
CA GLN A 58 16.02 -11.35 4.06
C GLN A 58 14.93 -11.19 5.15
N GLY A 59 13.79 -11.85 4.95
CA GLY A 59 12.67 -11.84 5.89
C GLY A 59 11.71 -10.66 5.73
N ASP A 60 11.93 -9.74 4.78
CA ASP A 60 11.05 -8.57 4.60
C ASP A 60 9.77 -8.90 3.83
N VAL A 61 9.77 -9.92 2.97
CA VAL A 61 8.61 -10.35 2.18
C VAL A 61 8.22 -11.78 2.53
N ASN A 62 6.91 -12.02 2.68
CA ASN A 62 6.38 -13.36 2.86
C ASN A 62 6.30 -14.06 1.50
N PRO A 63 7.01 -15.18 1.28
CA PRO A 63 7.05 -15.84 -0.03
C PRO A 63 5.71 -16.46 -0.46
N ILE A 64 4.78 -16.68 0.47
CA ILE A 64 3.47 -17.28 0.20
C ILE A 64 2.46 -16.22 -0.23
N THR A 65 2.46 -15.06 0.43
CA THR A 65 1.47 -14.00 0.20
C THR A 65 1.99 -12.84 -0.64
N ALA A 66 3.31 -12.77 -0.88
CA ALA A 66 4.03 -11.66 -1.50
C ALA A 66 3.87 -10.27 -0.83
N THR A 67 3.14 -10.20 0.27
CA THR A 67 3.09 -9.00 1.11
C THR A 67 4.38 -8.87 1.91
N LEU A 68 4.66 -7.67 2.39
CA LEU A 68 5.62 -7.48 3.48
C LEU A 68 5.30 -8.42 4.66
N THR A 69 6.34 -8.79 5.40
CA THR A 69 6.23 -9.32 6.76
C THR A 69 6.20 -8.17 7.76
N ASP A 70 6.04 -8.48 9.05
CA ASP A 70 6.27 -7.55 10.14
C ASP A 70 7.63 -6.82 10.05
N GLN A 71 8.66 -7.55 9.64
CA GLN A 71 10.01 -7.00 9.47
C GLN A 71 10.08 -6.00 8.32
N GLY A 72 9.50 -6.36 7.16
CA GLY A 72 9.43 -5.48 6.00
C GLY A 72 8.63 -4.21 6.31
N LEU A 73 7.48 -4.36 6.98
CA LEU A 73 6.67 -3.22 7.43
C LEU A 73 7.48 -2.29 8.36
N GLN A 74 8.20 -2.83 9.34
CA GLN A 74 9.07 -2.00 10.20
C GLN A 74 10.14 -1.27 9.40
N ARG A 75 10.73 -1.90 8.38
CA ARG A 75 11.69 -1.24 7.50
C ARG A 75 11.05 -0.05 6.80
N SER A 76 9.88 -0.25 6.16
CA SER A 76 9.17 0.82 5.45
C SER A 76 8.85 2.00 6.38
N LEU A 77 8.39 1.71 7.61
CA LEU A 77 8.08 2.74 8.60
C LEU A 77 9.31 3.56 9.02
N ALA A 78 10.44 2.91 9.31
CA ALA A 78 11.69 3.59 9.67
C ALA A 78 12.33 4.33 8.47
N MET A 79 12.20 3.77 7.27
CA MET A 79 12.70 4.36 6.03
C MET A 79 12.06 5.72 5.75
N ALA A 80 10.78 5.88 6.06
CA ALA A 80 10.06 7.14 5.86
C ALA A 80 10.70 8.31 6.63
N THR A 81 11.10 8.09 7.89
CA THR A 81 11.80 9.11 8.70
C THR A 81 13.14 9.47 8.06
N PHE A 82 13.89 8.48 7.57
CA PHE A 82 15.16 8.69 6.88
C PHE A 82 14.97 9.49 5.57
N LEU A 83 14.00 9.12 4.74
CA LEU A 83 13.69 9.83 3.50
C LEU A 83 13.35 11.30 3.79
N GLN A 84 12.49 11.56 4.78
CA GLN A 84 12.10 12.92 5.12
C GLN A 84 13.25 13.78 5.65
N LYS A 85 14.09 13.23 6.55
CA LYS A 85 15.14 14.01 7.22
C LYS A 85 16.45 14.05 6.44
N SER A 86 16.91 12.91 5.95
CA SER A 86 18.24 12.74 5.37
C SER A 86 18.28 12.96 3.86
N VAL A 87 17.18 12.73 3.15
CA VAL A 87 17.11 12.96 1.70
C VAL A 87 16.49 14.32 1.38
N LEU A 88 15.31 14.63 1.96
CA LEU A 88 14.61 15.90 1.69
C LEU A 88 15.04 17.06 2.61
N GLY A 89 15.81 16.80 3.67
CA GLY A 89 16.22 17.83 4.62
C GLY A 89 15.06 18.43 5.44
N GLY A 90 13.98 17.67 5.62
CA GLY A 90 12.76 18.11 6.30
C GLY A 90 11.77 18.89 5.42
N ASN A 91 12.07 19.08 4.13
CA ASN A 91 11.17 19.74 3.19
C ASN A 91 9.99 18.85 2.79
N ASN A 92 8.92 19.50 2.33
CA ASN A 92 7.76 18.78 1.81
C ASN A 92 8.04 18.22 0.41
N VAL A 93 7.46 17.06 0.12
CA VAL A 93 7.45 16.44 -1.21
C VAL A 93 6.61 17.26 -2.19
N THR A 94 6.90 17.11 -3.49
CA THR A 94 6.15 17.72 -4.60
C THR A 94 5.22 16.71 -5.26
N ALA A 95 5.63 15.45 -5.38
CA ALA A 95 4.77 14.37 -5.82
C ALA A 95 5.29 13.02 -5.34
N ILE A 96 4.38 12.08 -5.08
CA ILE A 96 4.69 10.68 -4.79
C ILE A 96 4.00 9.84 -5.86
N TYR A 97 4.77 8.97 -6.52
CA TYR A 97 4.32 8.02 -7.51
C TYR A 97 4.66 6.61 -7.02
N ALA A 98 3.68 5.72 -7.03
CA ALA A 98 3.88 4.32 -6.65
C ALA A 98 3.46 3.38 -7.79
N LEU A 99 3.97 2.16 -7.75
CA LEU A 99 3.57 1.09 -8.64
C LEU A 99 2.07 0.81 -8.57
N GLU A 100 1.43 0.75 -9.73
CA GLU A 100 0.08 0.25 -9.95
C GLU A 100 0.03 -1.24 -9.57
N PRO A 101 -0.63 -1.64 -8.46
CA PRO A 101 -0.40 -2.96 -7.86
C PRO A 101 -0.73 -4.15 -8.75
N THR A 102 -1.67 -4.01 -9.67
CA THR A 102 -2.09 -5.11 -10.55
C THR A 102 -1.22 -5.24 -11.81
N THR A 103 -0.31 -4.29 -12.08
CA THR A 103 0.67 -4.40 -13.18
C THR A 103 1.81 -5.36 -12.84
N HIS A 104 1.98 -5.67 -11.55
CA HIS A 104 2.92 -6.66 -11.05
C HIS A 104 2.20 -7.65 -10.12
N LEU A 105 1.85 -8.81 -10.65
CA LEU A 105 1.28 -9.89 -9.86
C LEU A 105 2.39 -10.86 -9.44
N GLN A 106 2.38 -11.23 -8.16
CA GLN A 106 3.41 -12.03 -7.53
C GLN A 106 2.87 -13.39 -7.07
N THR A 107 3.77 -14.38 -6.91
CA THR A 107 3.48 -15.79 -6.57
C THR A 107 2.75 -16.58 -7.67
N ALA A 108 2.56 -17.89 -7.44
CA ALA A 108 1.70 -18.74 -8.27
C ALA A 108 0.20 -18.35 -8.19
N ASN A 109 -0.21 -17.60 -7.17
CA ASN A 109 -1.60 -17.17 -6.95
C ASN A 109 -1.88 -15.75 -7.46
N ASN A 110 -0.90 -15.10 -8.11
CA ASN A 110 -1.05 -13.78 -8.72
C ASN A 110 -1.55 -12.68 -7.77
N TYR A 111 -0.99 -12.59 -6.55
CA TYR A 111 -1.32 -11.52 -5.61
C TYR A 111 -0.77 -10.17 -6.10
N PRO A 112 -1.51 -9.06 -5.94
CA PRO A 112 -1.07 -7.73 -6.36
C PRO A 112 0.12 -7.22 -5.54
N ASP A 113 1.04 -6.52 -6.19
CA ASP A 113 2.19 -5.90 -5.54
C ASP A 113 1.83 -4.60 -4.83
N MET A 114 1.46 -4.73 -3.55
CA MET A 114 1.14 -3.61 -2.68
C MET A 114 2.37 -3.04 -1.96
N ASN A 115 3.56 -3.61 -2.12
CA ASN A 115 4.73 -3.25 -1.31
C ASN A 115 5.25 -1.85 -1.68
N ALA A 116 5.14 -1.45 -2.95
CA ALA A 116 5.47 -0.11 -3.40
C ALA A 116 4.66 0.99 -2.68
N LEU A 117 3.36 0.77 -2.48
CA LEU A 117 2.51 1.69 -1.73
C LEU A 117 2.90 1.72 -0.24
N MET A 118 3.12 0.55 0.37
CA MET A 118 3.53 0.47 1.79
C MET A 118 4.88 1.12 2.06
N ALA A 119 5.83 1.03 1.13
CA ALA A 119 7.16 1.61 1.26
C ALA A 119 7.13 3.15 1.39
N VAL A 120 6.11 3.82 0.83
CA VAL A 120 5.97 5.29 0.88
C VAL A 120 4.77 5.79 1.67
N GLN A 121 3.91 4.92 2.18
CA GLN A 121 2.70 5.39 2.89
C GLN A 121 3.05 6.21 4.13
N GLN A 122 3.95 5.72 4.99
CA GLN A 122 4.38 6.50 6.16
C GLN A 122 5.07 7.80 5.72
N PHE A 123 5.83 7.79 4.63
CA PHE A 123 6.48 8.99 4.12
C PHE A 123 5.45 10.03 3.65
N ALA A 124 4.39 9.62 2.96
CA ALA A 124 3.29 10.50 2.58
C ALA A 124 2.69 11.22 3.80
N LEU A 125 2.59 10.55 4.95
CA LEU A 125 2.04 11.12 6.18
C LEU A 125 2.99 12.06 6.93
N LEU A 126 4.30 11.93 6.69
CA LEU A 126 5.30 12.88 7.18
C LEU A 126 5.35 14.17 6.33
N ASN A 127 4.60 14.19 5.24
CA ASN A 127 4.41 15.35 4.37
C ASN A 127 3.03 15.99 4.62
N ARG A 128 2.85 17.16 4.01
CA ARG A 128 1.68 18.04 4.15
C ARG A 128 1.11 18.38 2.80
N ILE A 129 -0.22 18.42 2.72
CA ILE A 129 -0.95 19.01 1.60
C ILE A 129 -2.01 19.96 2.13
N THR A 130 -2.29 21.00 1.34
CA THR A 130 -3.39 21.92 1.61
C THR A 130 -4.48 21.72 0.57
N LEU A 131 -5.67 21.37 1.04
CA LEU A 131 -6.90 21.23 0.24
C LEU A 131 -7.97 22.15 0.81
N SER A 132 -9.06 22.35 0.07
CA SER A 132 -10.25 22.93 0.68
C SER A 132 -10.80 22.04 1.80
N SER A 133 -11.45 22.65 2.78
CA SER A 133 -12.21 22.00 3.85
C SER A 133 -13.71 22.32 3.77
N ASP A 134 -14.12 23.02 2.70
CA ASP A 134 -15.50 23.32 2.37
C ASP A 134 -15.83 22.94 0.91
N LEU A 135 -17.14 22.84 0.64
CA LEU A 135 -17.67 22.54 -0.70
C LEU A 135 -17.42 23.65 -1.73
N THR A 136 -17.19 24.89 -1.29
CA THR A 136 -17.00 26.05 -2.16
C THR A 136 -15.56 26.23 -2.64
N GLY A 137 -14.62 25.44 -2.10
CA GLY A 137 -13.20 25.52 -2.45
C GLY A 137 -12.46 26.67 -1.75
N THR A 138 -13.06 27.30 -0.73
CA THR A 138 -12.63 28.60 -0.20
C THR A 138 -11.90 28.53 1.14
N SER A 139 -12.02 27.43 1.87
CA SER A 139 -11.42 27.28 3.21
C SER A 139 -10.23 26.33 3.17
N PRO A 140 -8.99 26.81 2.99
CA PRO A 140 -7.82 25.93 2.95
C PRO A 140 -7.57 25.29 4.31
N TYR A 141 -7.27 24.00 4.32
CA TYR A 141 -6.85 23.23 5.48
C TYR A 141 -5.63 22.37 5.12
N THR A 142 -4.59 22.46 5.94
CA THR A 142 -3.36 21.69 5.77
C THR A 142 -3.42 20.42 6.61
N GLY A 143 -3.45 19.27 5.94
CA GLY A 143 -3.42 17.95 6.57
C GLY A 143 -2.01 17.37 6.65
N GLN A 144 -1.78 16.50 7.63
CA GLN A 144 -0.59 15.64 7.72
C GLN A 144 -0.81 14.39 6.85
N ASN A 145 -0.76 14.62 5.54
CA ASN A 145 -0.70 13.60 4.51
C ASN A 145 -0.14 14.16 3.19
N TYR A 146 -0.01 13.28 2.21
CA TYR A 146 0.18 13.64 0.83
C TYR A 146 -0.50 12.60 -0.08
N PRO A 147 -1.06 13.00 -1.23
CA PRO A 147 -1.62 12.06 -2.21
C PRO A 147 -0.53 11.17 -2.80
N ILE A 148 -0.87 9.91 -3.03
CA ILE A 148 0.00 8.96 -3.72
C ILE A 148 -0.61 8.66 -5.07
N ASN A 149 0.11 9.01 -6.15
CA ASN A 149 -0.32 8.74 -7.50
C ASN A 149 -0.04 7.27 -7.85
N VAL A 150 -1.10 6.53 -8.13
CA VAL A 150 -1.04 5.10 -8.44
C VAL A 150 -2.08 4.68 -9.49
N SER A 151 -2.73 5.62 -10.18
CA SER A 151 -3.77 5.31 -11.16
C SER A 151 -3.21 4.95 -12.53
N TYR A 152 -3.89 4.06 -13.24
CA TYR A 152 -3.47 3.61 -14.57
C TYR A 152 -3.25 4.76 -15.55
N ALA A 153 -2.20 4.66 -16.36
CA ALA A 153 -2.10 5.42 -17.60
C ALA A 153 -2.96 4.79 -18.72
N PRO A 154 -3.39 5.58 -19.72
CA PRO A 154 -4.03 5.05 -20.92
C PRO A 154 -3.21 3.92 -21.57
N GLY A 155 -3.87 2.77 -21.79
CA GLY A 155 -3.24 1.58 -22.38
C GLY A 155 -2.32 0.79 -21.44
N ALA A 156 -2.16 1.18 -20.17
CA ALA A 156 -1.40 0.45 -19.16
C ALA A 156 -2.25 -0.58 -18.39
N VAL A 157 -3.58 -0.52 -18.52
CA VAL A 157 -4.51 -1.37 -17.77
C VAL A 157 -4.28 -2.85 -18.12
N PRO A 158 -3.91 -3.72 -17.15
CA PRO A 158 -3.68 -5.13 -17.41
C PRO A 158 -4.95 -5.89 -17.84
N SER A 159 -4.75 -7.03 -18.50
CA SER A 159 -5.86 -7.92 -18.84
C SER A 159 -6.61 -8.40 -17.59
N GLY A 160 -7.94 -8.37 -17.62
CA GLY A 160 -8.80 -8.76 -16.49
C GLY A 160 -9.06 -7.66 -15.47
N VAL A 161 -8.36 -6.52 -15.57
CA VAL A 161 -8.62 -5.31 -14.79
C VAL A 161 -9.66 -4.45 -15.53
N ALA A 162 -10.57 -3.84 -14.79
CA ALA A 162 -11.54 -2.91 -15.34
C ALA A 162 -10.82 -1.64 -15.81
N VAL A 163 -10.99 -1.33 -17.09
CA VAL A 163 -10.53 -0.07 -17.67
C VAL A 163 -11.35 1.07 -17.05
N PRO A 164 -10.71 2.06 -16.41
CA PRO A 164 -11.42 3.21 -15.85
C PRO A 164 -12.22 3.94 -16.93
N ALA A 165 -13.45 4.34 -16.61
CA ALA A 165 -14.27 5.17 -17.49
C ALA A 165 -13.59 6.50 -17.87
N GLN A 166 -12.70 7.00 -16.99
CA GLN A 166 -11.88 8.16 -17.22
C GLN A 166 -10.48 7.97 -16.64
N PHE A 167 -9.47 8.34 -17.44
CA PHE A 167 -8.07 8.41 -17.00
C PHE A 167 -7.74 9.82 -16.49
N TYR A 168 -6.99 9.89 -15.39
CA TYR A 168 -6.56 11.15 -14.79
C TYR A 168 -5.03 11.24 -14.79
N PRO A 169 -4.42 11.97 -15.75
CA PRO A 169 -2.95 12.08 -15.83
C PRO A 169 -2.29 12.64 -14.57
N THR A 170 -3.02 13.46 -13.79
CA THR A 170 -2.53 14.00 -12.52
C THR A 170 -2.41 12.96 -11.41
N CYS A 171 -3.00 11.78 -11.59
CA CYS A 171 -3.00 10.67 -10.64
C CYS A 171 -2.17 9.48 -11.13
N GLN A 172 -1.53 9.60 -12.30
CA GLN A 172 -0.85 8.49 -12.96
C GLN A 172 0.21 7.86 -12.04
N GLY A 173 0.17 6.54 -11.87
CA GLY A 173 1.16 5.74 -11.16
C GLY A 173 2.33 5.30 -12.04
N LEU A 174 3.00 4.25 -11.57
CA LEU A 174 4.03 3.54 -12.30
C LEU A 174 3.51 2.18 -12.77
N ASP A 175 3.78 1.85 -14.03
CA ASP A 175 3.51 0.53 -14.59
C ASP A 175 4.78 -0.33 -14.48
N TYR A 176 4.68 -1.54 -13.95
CA TYR A 176 5.80 -2.47 -13.80
C TYR A 176 6.58 -2.70 -15.09
N SER A 177 5.87 -2.85 -16.22
CA SER A 177 6.45 -3.20 -17.52
C SER A 177 6.79 -1.97 -18.37
N ASP A 178 6.46 -0.77 -17.89
CA ASP A 178 6.54 0.48 -18.65
C ASP A 178 5.86 0.36 -20.04
N THR A 179 4.64 -0.16 -20.05
CA THR A 179 3.82 -0.32 -21.25
C THR A 179 3.68 1.03 -21.94
N ASN A 180 3.88 1.05 -23.25
CA ASN A 180 3.88 2.27 -24.07
C ASN A 180 4.90 3.36 -23.64
N GLY A 181 5.86 3.06 -22.76
CA GLY A 181 6.81 4.04 -22.25
C GLY A 181 6.19 5.07 -21.28
N ASN A 182 5.12 4.70 -20.58
CA ASN A 182 4.37 5.57 -19.68
C ASN A 182 5.21 6.14 -18.52
N ASN A 183 6.08 5.34 -17.89
CA ASN A 183 6.98 5.77 -16.82
C ASN A 183 8.02 6.75 -17.35
N GLY A 184 8.58 6.47 -18.52
CA GLY A 184 9.53 7.36 -19.19
C GLY A 184 8.89 8.70 -19.56
N THR A 185 7.66 8.67 -20.09
CA THR A 185 6.87 9.86 -20.43
C THR A 185 6.57 10.70 -19.19
N LEU A 186 6.19 10.06 -18.08
CA LEU A 186 5.96 10.73 -16.79
C LEU A 186 7.21 11.48 -16.30
N VAL A 187 8.34 10.79 -16.23
CA VAL A 187 9.62 11.38 -15.77
C VAL A 187 10.06 12.51 -16.70
N ASN A 188 9.98 12.32 -18.02
CA ASN A 188 10.31 13.35 -19.00
C ASN A 188 9.38 14.57 -18.90
N GLY A 189 8.10 14.36 -18.61
CA GLY A 189 7.13 15.42 -18.37
C GLY A 189 7.50 16.27 -17.16
N ILE A 190 7.94 15.64 -16.06
CA ILE A 190 8.41 16.33 -14.84
C ILE A 190 9.64 17.20 -15.16
N ILE A 191 10.64 16.63 -15.83
CA ILE A 191 11.87 17.37 -16.22
C ILE A 191 11.51 18.54 -17.14
N SER A 192 10.66 18.30 -18.15
CA SER A 192 10.28 19.30 -19.16
C SER A 192 9.47 20.45 -18.56
N LYS A 193 8.64 20.17 -17.54
CA LYS A 193 7.89 21.21 -16.81
C LYS A 193 8.83 22.13 -16.03
N GLY A 194 10.03 21.67 -15.69
CA GLY A 194 11.07 22.50 -15.09
C GLY A 194 10.77 23.02 -13.68
N THR A 195 9.77 22.44 -12.99
CA THR A 195 9.35 22.88 -11.66
C THR A 195 10.24 22.23 -10.60
N PRO A 196 11.07 23.00 -9.85
CA PRO A 196 11.89 22.46 -8.77
C PRO A 196 11.05 21.80 -7.68
N GLY A 197 11.65 20.86 -6.97
CA GLY A 197 10.99 20.13 -5.90
C GLY A 197 11.47 18.69 -5.77
N PHE A 198 10.69 17.89 -5.05
CA PHE A 198 11.00 16.50 -4.73
C PHE A 198 9.95 15.56 -5.32
N TYR A 199 10.34 14.75 -6.29
CA TYR A 199 9.48 13.80 -7.00
C TYR A 199 9.92 12.39 -6.62
N VAL A 200 9.10 11.71 -5.83
CA VAL A 200 9.42 10.38 -5.28
C VAL A 200 8.72 9.30 -6.09
N PHE A 201 9.47 8.28 -6.47
CA PHE A 201 9.03 7.11 -7.24
C PHE A 201 9.29 5.85 -6.42
N SER A 202 8.24 5.10 -6.11
CA SER A 202 8.30 3.84 -5.37
C SER A 202 7.91 2.68 -6.25
N ALA A 203 8.83 1.77 -6.50
CA ALA A 203 8.58 0.56 -7.28
C ALA A 203 9.67 -0.51 -7.04
N PRO A 204 9.44 -1.76 -7.46
CA PRO A 204 10.44 -2.81 -7.38
C PRO A 204 11.71 -2.46 -8.16
N TRP A 205 12.81 -3.12 -7.79
CA TRP A 205 14.14 -2.84 -8.36
C TRP A 205 14.16 -2.90 -9.89
N LYS A 206 13.44 -3.86 -10.50
CA LYS A 206 13.37 -4.01 -11.96
C LYS A 206 12.79 -2.76 -12.64
N THR A 207 11.71 -2.19 -12.08
CA THR A 207 11.09 -0.98 -12.61
C THR A 207 11.99 0.24 -12.40
N ILE A 208 12.55 0.40 -11.19
CA ILE A 208 13.45 1.52 -10.87
C ILE A 208 14.72 1.51 -11.72
N SER A 209 15.38 0.35 -11.86
CA SER A 209 16.59 0.20 -12.68
C SER A 209 16.30 0.48 -14.16
N SER A 210 15.15 0.04 -14.68
CA SER A 210 14.70 0.37 -16.03
C SER A 210 14.47 1.87 -16.22
N MET A 211 13.79 2.52 -15.27
CA MET A 211 13.55 3.97 -15.30
C MET A 211 14.86 4.76 -15.27
N LEU A 212 15.80 4.39 -14.41
CA LEU A 212 17.13 5.01 -14.34
C LEU A 212 17.91 4.83 -15.65
N ALA A 213 17.89 3.63 -16.25
CA ALA A 213 18.55 3.36 -17.52
C ALA A 213 17.94 4.17 -18.70
N LYS A 214 16.61 4.27 -18.74
CA LYS A 214 15.88 5.07 -19.75
C LYS A 214 16.14 6.55 -19.58
N LEU A 215 16.11 7.07 -18.36
CA LEU A 215 16.49 8.44 -18.04
C LEU A 215 17.91 8.74 -18.51
N ASN A 216 18.85 7.84 -18.20
CA ASN A 216 20.25 7.98 -18.56
C ASN A 216 20.46 8.04 -20.08
N THR A 217 19.74 7.19 -20.82
CA THR A 217 19.80 7.13 -22.29
C THR A 217 19.12 8.33 -22.94
N ALA A 218 17.93 8.71 -22.48
CA ALA A 218 17.13 9.77 -23.07
C ALA A 218 17.80 11.16 -22.96
N HIS A 219 18.56 11.39 -21.89
CA HIS A 219 19.19 12.69 -21.61
C HIS A 219 20.72 12.67 -21.68
N ASN A 220 21.34 11.55 -22.05
CA ASN A 220 22.80 11.37 -22.12
C ASN A 220 23.53 11.77 -20.82
N TYR A 221 22.94 11.48 -19.67
CA TYR A 221 23.47 11.91 -18.37
C TYR A 221 24.72 11.14 -17.91
N ASN A 222 25.01 9.97 -18.49
CA ASN A 222 26.11 9.08 -18.10
C ASN A 222 26.08 8.70 -16.60
N LEU A 223 24.88 8.46 -16.06
CA LEU A 223 24.66 8.01 -14.68
C LEU A 223 25.25 6.59 -14.47
N PRO A 224 25.99 6.34 -13.38
CA PRO A 224 26.49 5.01 -13.04
C PRO A 224 25.37 4.16 -12.39
N VAL A 225 24.37 3.77 -13.18
CA VAL A 225 23.23 2.98 -12.70
C VAL A 225 23.74 1.60 -12.20
N PRO A 226 23.42 1.19 -10.96
CA PRO A 226 23.84 -0.11 -10.45
C PRO A 226 23.28 -1.24 -11.30
N ALA A 227 24.12 -2.24 -11.60
CA ALA A 227 23.70 -3.41 -12.37
C ALA A 227 22.85 -4.39 -11.54
N ASN A 228 23.04 -4.40 -10.22
CA ASN A 228 22.42 -5.36 -9.31
C ASN A 228 21.68 -4.63 -8.19
N TYR A 229 20.66 -5.29 -7.65
CA TYR A 229 19.96 -4.83 -6.45
C TYR A 229 20.93 -4.73 -5.27
N ALA A 230 21.03 -3.55 -4.68
CA ALA A 230 21.93 -3.27 -3.56
C ALA A 230 21.34 -3.61 -2.19
N GLY A 231 20.07 -4.02 -2.12
CA GLY A 231 19.33 -4.28 -0.88
C GLY A 231 18.31 -3.18 -0.55
N PRO A 232 17.41 -3.44 0.41
CA PRO A 232 16.19 -2.65 0.64
C PRO A 232 16.44 -1.30 1.32
N ASN A 233 17.67 -1.05 1.77
CA ASN A 233 18.03 0.20 2.44
C ASN A 233 18.45 1.31 1.47
N HIS A 234 18.53 1.02 0.17
CA HIS A 234 19.09 1.95 -0.81
C HIS A 234 18.03 2.82 -1.48
N ILE A 235 18.29 4.11 -1.52
CA ILE A 235 17.51 5.13 -2.23
C ILE A 235 18.43 5.78 -3.24
N TYR A 236 17.95 5.99 -4.45
CA TYR A 236 18.70 6.68 -5.49
C TYR A 236 18.10 8.05 -5.76
N ALA A 237 18.92 9.04 -6.04
CA ALA A 237 18.44 10.36 -6.43
C ALA A 237 19.24 10.93 -7.60
N VAL A 238 18.54 11.65 -8.48
CA VAL A 238 19.12 12.40 -9.60
C VAL A 238 18.66 13.86 -9.46
N PRO A 239 19.42 14.71 -8.74
CA PRO A 239 19.14 16.14 -8.68
C PRO A 239 19.52 16.81 -10.00
N ILE A 240 18.61 17.59 -10.56
CA ILE A 240 18.80 18.35 -11.80
C ILE A 240 18.64 19.83 -11.48
N THR A 241 19.74 20.60 -11.52
CA THR A 241 19.70 22.04 -11.26
C THR A 241 19.24 22.81 -12.49
N PRO A 242 18.06 23.47 -12.45
CA PRO A 242 17.52 24.19 -13.60
C PRO A 242 18.49 25.28 -14.11
N GLY A 243 18.55 25.44 -15.44
CA GLY A 243 19.36 26.48 -16.08
C GLY A 243 20.87 26.24 -16.06
N THR A 244 21.34 25.08 -15.58
CA THR A 244 22.76 24.70 -15.62
C THR A 244 23.03 23.71 -16.75
N THR A 245 24.25 23.75 -17.29
CA THR A 245 24.73 22.84 -18.34
C THR A 245 25.46 21.61 -17.78
N GLY A 246 25.60 21.50 -16.46
CA GLY A 246 26.24 20.37 -15.81
C GLY A 246 25.36 19.12 -15.89
N ALA A 247 25.96 17.99 -16.27
CA ALA A 247 25.25 16.71 -16.22
C ALA A 247 24.93 16.35 -14.76
N PRO A 248 23.69 15.92 -14.46
CA PRO A 248 23.33 15.49 -13.11
C PRO A 248 24.11 14.23 -12.72
N ARG A 249 24.19 13.97 -11.42
CA ARG A 249 24.87 12.78 -10.88
C ARG A 249 23.86 11.87 -10.20
N LEU A 250 24.12 10.57 -10.24
CA LEU A 250 23.39 9.61 -9.42
C LEU A 250 23.94 9.65 -8.00
N LEU A 251 23.10 10.04 -7.05
CA LEU A 251 23.36 9.96 -5.63
C LEU A 251 22.73 8.68 -5.07
N THR A 252 23.45 8.03 -4.17
CA THR A 252 22.95 6.83 -3.48
C THR A 252 22.95 7.11 -1.98
N TYR A 253 21.79 6.93 -1.36
CA TYR A 253 21.62 6.95 0.09
C TYR A 253 21.43 5.52 0.58
N ASN A 254 21.90 5.23 1.78
CA ASN A 254 21.67 3.99 2.49
C ASN A 254 21.18 4.32 3.90
N SER A 255 19.93 3.93 4.19
CA SER A 255 19.31 4.20 5.50
C SER A 255 19.91 3.42 6.65
N GLN A 256 20.61 2.32 6.34
CA GLN A 256 21.17 1.37 7.30
C GLN A 256 20.14 0.83 8.30
N VAL A 257 18.85 0.86 7.95
CA VAL A 257 17.78 0.36 8.81
C VAL A 257 17.95 -1.15 9.03
N ILE A 258 17.90 -1.55 10.29
CA ILE A 258 17.89 -2.94 10.74
C ILE A 258 16.58 -3.14 11.51
N PRO A 259 15.49 -3.54 10.82
CA PRO A 259 14.17 -3.68 11.44
C PRO A 259 14.12 -4.90 12.36
N ALA A 260 13.27 -4.85 13.39
CA ALA A 260 12.96 -6.04 14.18
C ALA A 260 11.95 -6.93 13.44
N ALA A 261 12.00 -8.25 13.68
CA ALA A 261 11.12 -9.23 13.04
C ALA A 261 9.71 -9.35 13.66
N THR A 262 9.30 -8.37 14.46
CA THR A 262 8.01 -8.36 15.18
C THR A 262 7.12 -7.25 14.66
N TYR A 263 5.81 -7.34 14.83
CA TYR A 263 4.92 -6.27 14.39
C TYR A 263 5.28 -4.92 15.06
N PRO A 264 5.15 -3.77 14.34
CA PRO A 264 5.47 -2.45 14.89
C PRO A 264 4.76 -2.18 16.22
N LYS A 265 5.51 -1.78 17.23
CA LYS A 265 4.96 -1.42 18.54
C LYS A 265 4.41 0.01 18.50
N LEU A 266 3.11 0.15 18.71
CA LEU A 266 2.45 1.44 18.87
C LEU A 266 2.40 1.83 20.35
N ASP A 267 2.40 3.13 20.65
CA ASP A 267 2.22 3.62 22.02
C ASP A 267 0.78 3.34 22.49
N PRO A 268 0.56 2.50 23.52
CA PRO A 268 -0.77 2.22 24.03
C PRO A 268 -1.51 3.47 24.52
N ALA A 269 -0.79 4.51 24.94
CA ALA A 269 -1.38 5.77 25.40
C ALA A 269 -2.11 6.53 24.27
N ALA A 270 -1.81 6.23 23.00
CA ALA A 270 -2.51 6.79 21.85
C ALA A 270 -3.95 6.26 21.71
N PHE A 271 -4.29 5.14 22.34
CA PHE A 271 -5.57 4.46 22.14
C PHE A 271 -6.49 4.61 23.34
N VAL A 272 -7.58 5.36 23.14
CA VAL A 272 -8.67 5.46 24.11
C VAL A 272 -9.80 4.54 23.69
N SER A 273 -10.23 3.65 24.60
CA SER A 273 -11.36 2.77 24.34
C SER A 273 -12.67 3.57 24.19
N ALA A 274 -13.51 3.14 23.26
CA ALA A 274 -14.87 3.65 23.06
C ALA A 274 -15.88 2.52 23.03
N ALA A 275 -17.11 2.83 23.46
CA ALA A 275 -18.25 1.97 23.18
C ALA A 275 -18.69 2.14 21.71
N CYS A 276 -19.19 1.05 21.11
CA CYS A 276 -19.73 1.09 19.76
C CYS A 276 -20.94 2.01 19.70
N SER A 277 -21.02 2.84 18.66
CA SER A 277 -22.27 3.52 18.30
C SER A 277 -23.08 2.59 17.43
N THR A 278 -24.07 1.90 18.01
CA THR A 278 -24.91 0.97 17.25
C THR A 278 -25.95 1.73 16.43
N PRO A 279 -25.95 1.63 15.09
CA PRO A 279 -26.97 2.24 14.26
C PRO A 279 -28.32 1.54 14.46
N THR A 280 -29.41 2.20 14.04
CA THR A 280 -30.75 1.61 14.01
C THR A 280 -31.16 1.36 12.55
N PRO A 281 -31.50 0.12 12.16
CA PRO A 281 -31.50 -1.10 12.98
C PRO A 281 -30.08 -1.59 13.31
N ALA A 282 -29.94 -2.29 14.44
CA ALA A 282 -28.67 -2.89 14.85
C ALA A 282 -28.28 -4.11 14.00
N SER A 283 -29.27 -4.80 13.43
CA SER A 283 -29.09 -5.90 12.50
C SER A 283 -30.30 -6.06 11.58
N ILE A 284 -30.08 -6.73 10.44
CA ILE A 284 -31.10 -7.17 9.51
C ILE A 284 -30.94 -8.68 9.31
N THR A 285 -32.02 -9.44 9.42
CA THR A 285 -32.05 -10.87 9.11
C THR A 285 -33.07 -11.13 8.01
N VAL A 286 -32.67 -11.90 7.00
CA VAL A 286 -33.50 -12.28 5.86
C VAL A 286 -33.50 -13.80 5.73
N THR A 287 -34.68 -14.40 5.85
CA THR A 287 -34.89 -15.85 5.71
C THR A 287 -35.67 -16.14 4.43
N GLY A 288 -35.17 -17.06 3.61
CA GLY A 288 -35.85 -17.46 2.38
C GLY A 288 -37.28 -17.94 2.63
N GLY A 289 -38.24 -17.44 1.83
CA GLY A 289 -39.66 -17.77 1.96
C GLY A 289 -40.43 -16.95 3.01
N VAL A 290 -39.77 -16.06 3.76
CA VAL A 290 -40.41 -15.20 4.77
C VAL A 290 -40.52 -13.77 4.25
N GLY A 291 -41.70 -13.14 4.42
CA GLY A 291 -41.87 -11.71 4.13
C GLY A 291 -41.63 -11.31 2.67
N GLY A 292 -41.77 -12.24 1.71
CA GLY A 292 -41.50 -12.00 0.29
C GLY A 292 -40.04 -12.20 -0.12
N ALA A 293 -39.15 -12.56 0.82
CA ALA A 293 -37.76 -12.86 0.52
C ALA A 293 -37.62 -14.21 -0.23
N VAL A 294 -36.72 -14.24 -1.19
CA VAL A 294 -36.29 -15.41 -1.96
C VAL A 294 -34.78 -15.52 -1.83
N ILE A 295 -34.25 -16.74 -1.69
CA ILE A 295 -32.79 -16.94 -1.69
C ILE A 295 -32.29 -16.73 -3.13
N PRO A 296 -31.36 -15.79 -3.37
CA PRO A 296 -30.83 -15.55 -4.71
C PRO A 296 -30.19 -16.81 -5.29
N ALA A 297 -30.35 -17.01 -6.60
CA ALA A 297 -29.69 -18.12 -7.28
C ALA A 297 -28.16 -17.99 -7.17
N ASN A 298 -27.49 -19.09 -6.86
CA ASN A 298 -26.03 -19.17 -6.71
C ASN A 298 -25.45 -18.23 -5.63
N ILE A 299 -26.26 -17.84 -4.62
CA ILE A 299 -25.71 -17.18 -3.43
C ILE A 299 -24.65 -18.08 -2.77
N ASN A 300 -23.57 -17.47 -2.29
CA ASN A 300 -22.57 -18.16 -1.50
C ASN A 300 -23.21 -18.77 -0.23
N LYS A 301 -22.55 -19.77 0.35
CA LYS A 301 -23.02 -20.48 1.56
C LYS A 301 -21.89 -20.58 2.57
N ASN A 302 -22.25 -20.55 3.86
CA ASN A 302 -21.27 -20.54 4.96
C ASN A 302 -20.22 -19.43 4.83
N GLU A 303 -20.64 -18.27 4.36
CA GLU A 303 -19.77 -17.11 4.13
C GLU A 303 -19.85 -16.14 5.31
N THR A 304 -18.74 -15.50 5.65
CA THR A 304 -18.73 -14.32 6.53
C THR A 304 -17.87 -13.22 5.94
N ILE A 305 -18.42 -12.03 5.78
CA ILE A 305 -17.65 -10.83 5.42
C ILE A 305 -17.62 -9.87 6.60
N TYR A 306 -16.41 -9.50 7.00
CA TYR A 306 -16.10 -8.44 7.94
C TYR A 306 -15.77 -7.19 7.13
N LEU A 307 -16.70 -6.25 7.05
CA LEU A 307 -16.55 -5.02 6.29
C LEU A 307 -16.09 -3.90 7.21
N VAL A 308 -14.93 -3.33 6.92
CA VAL A 308 -14.37 -2.17 7.62
C VAL A 308 -14.29 -0.96 6.69
N ARG A 309 -14.51 0.21 7.27
CA ARG A 309 -14.32 1.48 6.57
C ARG A 309 -12.82 1.80 6.49
N HIS A 310 -12.39 2.38 5.36
CA HIS A 310 -11.08 3.03 5.26
C HIS A 310 -10.83 4.03 6.41
N ALA A 311 -9.58 4.07 6.91
CA ALA A 311 -9.17 4.80 8.11
C ALA A 311 -9.04 6.32 7.94
N GLU A 312 -9.75 6.91 6.99
CA GLU A 312 -9.63 8.30 6.55
C GLU A 312 -10.26 9.29 7.57
N ALA A 313 -9.67 9.35 8.76
CA ALA A 313 -10.11 10.08 9.94
C ALA A 313 -9.83 11.59 9.82
N HIS A 314 -10.45 12.24 8.84
CA HIS A 314 -10.24 13.66 8.59
C HIS A 314 -10.84 14.56 9.69
N PRO A 315 -10.19 15.70 9.98
CA PRO A 315 -10.68 16.67 10.95
C PRO A 315 -11.94 17.41 10.49
N HIS A 316 -12.23 17.42 9.18
CA HIS A 316 -13.40 18.06 8.58
C HIS A 316 -14.07 17.15 7.53
N GLY A 317 -15.40 17.17 7.45
CA GLY A 317 -16.17 16.27 6.57
C GLY A 317 -16.03 16.49 5.06
N TYR A 318 -15.38 17.58 4.63
CA TYR A 318 -15.17 17.96 3.22
C TYR A 318 -13.68 18.10 2.86
N TRP A 319 -12.81 17.32 3.48
CA TRP A 319 -11.39 17.28 3.16
C TRP A 319 -11.04 15.85 2.76
N SER A 320 -10.49 15.59 1.56
CA SER A 320 -10.06 14.26 1.13
C SER A 320 -9.20 14.33 -0.13
N ASP A 321 -8.08 13.61 -0.13
CA ASP A 321 -7.29 13.26 -1.31
C ASP A 321 -7.33 11.74 -1.58
N ASN A 322 -8.33 11.04 -1.03
CA ASN A 322 -8.46 9.59 -1.00
C ASN A 322 -7.27 8.82 -0.37
N ASN A 323 -6.39 9.51 0.35
CA ASN A 323 -5.47 8.94 1.33
C ASN A 323 -5.99 9.24 2.75
N TYR A 324 -5.54 8.48 3.74
CA TYR A 324 -5.81 8.82 5.14
C TYR A 324 -4.76 9.76 5.73
N VAL A 325 -5.06 10.39 6.87
CA VAL A 325 -4.17 11.30 7.61
C VAL A 325 -3.44 10.58 8.74
N GLY A 326 -2.55 11.28 9.46
CA GLY A 326 -1.78 10.73 10.58
C GLY A 326 -2.60 9.93 11.61
N ALA A 327 -3.78 10.43 12.02
CA ALA A 327 -4.72 9.70 12.88
C ALA A 327 -5.17 8.37 12.25
N GLY A 328 -5.39 8.35 10.93
CA GLY A 328 -5.73 7.14 10.17
C GLY A 328 -4.63 6.07 10.19
N GLN A 329 -3.35 6.46 10.19
CA GLN A 329 -2.24 5.51 10.29
C GLN A 329 -2.19 4.82 11.64
N TRP A 330 -2.46 5.54 12.74
CA TRP A 330 -2.59 4.90 14.06
C TRP A 330 -3.65 3.81 14.04
N ARG A 331 -4.80 4.08 13.39
CA ARG A 331 -5.88 3.12 13.25
C ARG A 331 -5.48 1.93 12.37
N ALA A 332 -4.96 2.18 11.17
CA ALA A 332 -4.56 1.14 10.23
C ALA A 332 -3.50 0.20 10.82
N LEU A 333 -2.47 0.74 11.48
CA LEU A 333 -1.45 -0.07 12.16
C LEU A 333 -1.99 -0.78 13.41
N ASN A 334 -3.00 -0.23 14.10
CA ASN A 334 -3.58 -0.89 15.27
C ASN A 334 -4.67 -1.91 14.92
N LEU A 335 -5.13 -1.95 13.67
CA LEU A 335 -6.21 -2.83 13.23
C LEU A 335 -6.01 -4.32 13.60
N PRO A 336 -4.80 -4.93 13.49
CA PRO A 336 -4.57 -6.30 13.96
C PRO A 336 -4.88 -6.49 15.45
N TYR A 337 -4.55 -5.50 16.29
CA TYR A 337 -4.81 -5.55 17.73
C TYR A 337 -6.27 -5.23 18.06
N ALA A 338 -6.86 -4.24 17.38
CA ALA A 338 -8.24 -3.82 17.60
C ALA A 338 -9.26 -4.93 17.28
N LEU A 339 -8.93 -5.80 16.33
CA LEU A 339 -9.76 -6.90 15.86
C LEU A 339 -9.34 -8.27 16.41
N LEU A 340 -8.30 -8.31 17.25
CA LEU A 340 -7.80 -9.55 17.85
C LEU A 340 -8.91 -10.26 18.64
N GLY A 341 -9.16 -11.53 18.30
CA GLY A 341 -10.19 -12.35 18.93
C GLY A 341 -11.64 -11.97 18.59
N LYS A 342 -11.87 -10.91 17.80
CA LYS A 342 -13.20 -10.49 17.34
C LYS A 342 -13.57 -11.10 15.98
N ILE A 343 -12.57 -11.24 15.11
CA ILE A 343 -12.74 -11.80 13.77
C ILE A 343 -11.68 -12.88 13.50
N ALA A 344 -11.93 -13.69 12.49
CA ALA A 344 -10.99 -14.71 12.00
C ALA A 344 -11.16 -14.93 10.49
N PRO A 345 -10.78 -13.94 9.65
CA PRO A 345 -10.78 -14.08 8.19
C PRO A 345 -9.66 -15.03 7.73
N ASP A 346 -9.87 -15.68 6.58
CA ASP A 346 -8.86 -16.47 5.88
C ASP A 346 -8.18 -15.70 4.72
N GLN A 347 -8.72 -14.54 4.35
CA GLN A 347 -8.17 -13.67 3.32
C GLN A 347 -8.66 -12.22 3.48
N VAL A 348 -7.90 -11.28 2.93
CA VAL A 348 -8.19 -9.84 2.93
C VAL A 348 -8.44 -9.36 1.51
N TRP A 349 -9.45 -8.50 1.35
CA TRP A 349 -9.82 -7.88 0.09
C TRP A 349 -9.97 -6.37 0.22
N SER A 350 -9.70 -5.64 -0.85
CA SER A 350 -9.93 -4.20 -0.91
C SER A 350 -10.20 -3.71 -2.34
N LEU A 351 -10.62 -2.46 -2.45
CA LEU A 351 -10.63 -1.69 -3.69
C LEU A 351 -9.22 -1.63 -4.28
N ASP A 352 -9.11 -1.79 -5.60
CA ASP A 352 -7.89 -1.51 -6.35
C ASP A 352 -7.44 -0.04 -6.19
N PRO A 353 -6.26 0.24 -5.58
CA PRO A 353 -5.77 1.60 -5.36
C PRO A 353 -5.63 2.42 -6.63
N ALA A 354 -5.43 1.77 -7.78
CA ALA A 354 -5.28 2.44 -9.06
C ALA A 354 -6.60 3.02 -9.60
N GLN A 355 -7.74 2.67 -9.02
CA GLN A 355 -9.01 3.35 -9.28
C GLN A 355 -8.98 4.77 -8.72
N SER A 356 -9.46 5.74 -9.48
CA SER A 356 -9.57 7.13 -9.01
C SER A 356 -10.98 7.41 -8.50
N SER A 357 -11.09 8.31 -7.52
CA SER A 357 -12.37 8.86 -7.12
C SER A 357 -12.25 10.36 -6.86
N THR A 358 -13.41 11.04 -6.83
CA THR A 358 -13.45 12.47 -6.56
C THR A 358 -13.24 12.72 -5.07
N GLY A 359 -12.25 13.54 -4.75
CA GLY A 359 -12.04 14.10 -3.42
C GLY A 359 -12.21 15.62 -3.44
N THR A 360 -11.57 16.28 -2.47
CA THR A 360 -11.63 17.73 -2.35
C THR A 360 -10.68 18.43 -3.31
N VAL A 361 -11.05 19.64 -3.70
CA VAL A 361 -10.31 20.50 -4.63
C VAL A 361 -9.03 21.02 -3.96
N SER A 362 -7.90 20.86 -4.65
CA SER A 362 -6.61 21.44 -4.29
C SER A 362 -6.51 22.91 -4.69
N ALA A 363 -5.45 23.61 -4.25
CA ALA A 363 -5.17 24.98 -4.68
C ALA A 363 -4.97 25.13 -6.21
N THR A 364 -4.66 24.04 -6.91
CA THR A 364 -4.48 24.02 -8.38
C THR A 364 -5.74 23.59 -9.12
N GLY A 365 -6.86 23.35 -8.43
CA GLY A 365 -8.12 22.91 -9.01
C GLY A 365 -8.24 21.40 -9.22
N GLN A 366 -7.28 20.59 -8.76
CA GLN A 366 -7.35 19.13 -8.85
C GLN A 366 -8.34 18.59 -7.82
N SER A 367 -9.27 17.72 -8.24
CA SER A 367 -10.26 17.08 -7.37
C SER A 367 -10.34 15.57 -7.54
N GLN A 368 -9.43 15.00 -8.33
CA GLN A 368 -9.38 13.58 -8.64
C GLN A 368 -8.10 13.03 -8.05
N TRP A 369 -8.23 11.90 -7.35
CA TRP A 369 -7.13 11.29 -6.59
C TRP A 369 -7.23 9.77 -6.67
N SER A 370 -6.09 9.08 -6.63
CA SER A 370 -6.04 7.61 -6.54
C SER A 370 -6.60 7.13 -5.19
N SER A 371 -7.35 6.04 -5.19
CA SER A 371 -8.14 5.60 -4.02
C SER A 371 -7.37 4.64 -3.12
N VAL A 372 -6.30 5.14 -2.49
CA VAL A 372 -5.33 4.29 -1.75
C VAL A 372 -5.79 3.92 -0.33
N ALA A 373 -6.60 4.76 0.32
CA ALA A 373 -6.96 4.60 1.72
C ALA A 373 -7.60 3.25 2.07
N PRO A 374 -8.56 2.68 1.28
CA PRO A 374 -9.16 1.39 1.58
C PRO A 374 -8.14 0.27 1.73
N ALA A 375 -7.24 0.10 0.76
CA ALA A 375 -6.27 -0.99 0.75
C ALA A 375 -5.26 -0.82 1.87
N LEU A 376 -4.73 0.39 2.03
CA LEU A 376 -3.73 0.72 3.05
C LEU A 376 -4.28 0.69 4.48
N THR A 377 -5.61 0.64 4.66
CA THR A 377 -6.25 0.45 5.97
C THR A 377 -6.16 -0.99 6.45
N VAL A 378 -6.42 -1.95 5.56
CA VAL A 378 -6.49 -3.38 5.91
C VAL A 378 -5.21 -4.16 5.61
N GLN A 379 -4.29 -3.59 4.83
CA GLN A 379 -3.01 -4.24 4.53
C GLN A 379 -2.16 -4.55 5.78
N PRO A 380 -2.07 -3.66 6.79
CA PRO A 380 -1.33 -4.01 8.02
C PRO A 380 -1.93 -5.21 8.76
N TYR A 381 -3.25 -5.44 8.68
CA TYR A 381 -3.91 -6.64 9.20
C TYR A 381 -3.47 -7.90 8.46
N ALA A 382 -3.42 -7.85 7.12
CA ALA A 382 -2.96 -8.98 6.31
C ALA A 382 -1.50 -9.34 6.62
N ILE A 383 -0.62 -8.33 6.75
CA ILE A 383 0.79 -8.50 7.13
C ILE A 383 0.91 -9.21 8.48
N ALA A 384 0.28 -8.65 9.52
CA ALA A 384 0.38 -9.17 10.89
C ALA A 384 -0.10 -10.62 11.05
N ASN A 385 -1.07 -11.02 10.21
CA ASN A 385 -1.70 -12.35 10.28
C ASN A 385 -1.22 -13.29 9.15
N GLY A 386 -0.28 -12.85 8.30
CA GLY A 386 0.23 -13.64 7.17
C GLY A 386 -0.87 -14.09 6.20
N LEU A 387 -1.87 -13.25 5.96
CA LEU A 387 -3.04 -13.58 5.13
C LEU A 387 -2.85 -13.17 3.67
N PRO A 388 -3.44 -13.91 2.71
CA PRO A 388 -3.62 -13.46 1.34
C PRO A 388 -4.26 -12.07 1.28
N PHE A 389 -3.71 -11.19 0.44
CA PHE A 389 -4.27 -9.87 0.17
C PHE A 389 -4.66 -9.76 -1.31
N ASN A 390 -5.91 -9.43 -1.57
CA ASN A 390 -6.46 -9.37 -2.91
C ASN A 390 -7.09 -8.00 -3.19
N LEU A 391 -7.20 -7.65 -4.46
CA LEU A 391 -7.86 -6.44 -4.92
C LEU A 391 -9.04 -6.80 -5.81
N VAL A 392 -10.16 -6.11 -5.62
CA VAL A 392 -11.26 -6.12 -6.60
C VAL A 392 -10.89 -5.16 -7.72
N SER A 393 -10.21 -5.68 -8.73
CA SER A 393 -9.70 -4.91 -9.88
C SER A 393 -10.57 -5.05 -11.13
N SER A 394 -11.44 -6.06 -11.20
CA SER A 394 -12.29 -6.36 -12.37
C SER A 394 -13.56 -5.52 -12.47
N ILE A 395 -13.77 -4.57 -11.55
CA ILE A 395 -14.96 -3.72 -11.49
C ILE A 395 -14.52 -2.25 -11.41
N ASP A 396 -14.96 -1.44 -12.37
CA ASP A 396 -14.83 0.02 -12.29
C ASP A 396 -15.88 0.56 -11.32
N THR A 397 -15.39 1.15 -10.23
CA THR A 397 -16.25 1.62 -9.13
C THR A 397 -16.86 2.99 -9.36
N SER A 398 -16.50 3.66 -10.45
CA SER A 398 -17.11 4.92 -10.88
C SER A 398 -18.46 4.73 -11.59
N LEU A 399 -18.75 3.51 -12.03
CA LEU A 399 -19.99 3.19 -12.75
C LEU A 399 -21.19 3.09 -11.83
N SER A 400 -22.36 3.52 -12.30
CA SER A 400 -23.63 3.41 -11.56
C SER A 400 -24.04 1.95 -11.25
N SER A 401 -23.55 1.00 -12.04
CA SER A 401 -23.76 -0.44 -11.82
C SER A 401 -22.82 -1.04 -10.78
N ALA A 402 -21.78 -0.32 -10.33
CA ALA A 402 -20.76 -0.84 -9.44
C ALA A 402 -21.31 -1.48 -8.15
N PRO A 403 -22.32 -0.91 -7.44
CA PRO A 403 -22.86 -1.55 -6.24
C PRO A 403 -23.42 -2.95 -6.49
N ALA A 404 -24.14 -3.15 -7.59
CA ALA A 404 -24.69 -4.45 -7.94
C ALA A 404 -23.58 -5.42 -8.37
N SER A 405 -22.60 -4.96 -9.16
CA SER A 405 -21.45 -5.76 -9.57
C SER A 405 -20.60 -6.20 -8.38
N LEU A 406 -20.34 -5.31 -7.42
CA LEU A 406 -19.59 -5.60 -6.20
C LEU A 406 -20.35 -6.54 -5.28
N SER A 407 -21.67 -6.35 -5.11
CA SER A 407 -22.51 -7.29 -4.38
C SER A 407 -22.45 -8.68 -5.02
N ASN A 408 -22.56 -8.78 -6.35
CA ASN A 408 -22.46 -10.07 -7.03
C ASN A 408 -21.07 -10.68 -6.88
N PHE A 409 -20.01 -9.87 -6.99
CA PHE A 409 -18.63 -10.33 -6.80
C PHE A 409 -18.43 -10.99 -5.44
N PHE A 410 -18.87 -10.34 -4.37
CA PHE A 410 -18.68 -10.85 -3.03
C PHE A 410 -19.64 -11.97 -2.66
N PHE A 411 -20.91 -11.92 -3.06
CA PHE A 411 -21.93 -12.79 -2.46
C PHE A 411 -22.49 -13.87 -3.40
N THR A 412 -22.09 -13.91 -4.67
CA THR A 412 -22.64 -14.86 -5.65
C THR A 412 -21.57 -15.63 -6.41
N GLY A 413 -21.96 -16.76 -7.02
CA GLY A 413 -21.09 -17.58 -7.86
C GLY A 413 -20.37 -18.72 -7.12
N ASN A 414 -20.65 -18.91 -5.83
CA ASN A 414 -19.98 -19.85 -4.92
C ASN A 414 -18.48 -19.60 -4.70
N THR A 415 -17.94 -18.48 -5.20
CA THR A 415 -16.51 -18.14 -5.12
C THR A 415 -16.02 -18.05 -3.68
N PHE A 416 -16.84 -17.49 -2.78
CA PHE A 416 -16.49 -17.30 -1.37
C PHE A 416 -17.33 -18.17 -0.43
N SER A 417 -17.97 -19.22 -0.95
CA SER A 417 -18.62 -20.22 -0.10
C SER A 417 -17.59 -20.90 0.83
N ASN A 418 -17.92 -20.99 2.12
CA ASN A 418 -17.06 -21.49 3.20
C ASN A 418 -15.84 -20.61 3.51
N HIS A 419 -15.81 -19.37 3.05
CA HIS A 419 -14.74 -18.41 3.35
C HIS A 419 -15.17 -17.33 4.34
N LYS A 420 -14.15 -16.76 5.00
CA LYS A 420 -14.27 -15.59 5.86
C LYS A 420 -13.37 -14.48 5.34
N LEU A 421 -13.94 -13.35 4.95
CA LEU A 421 -13.21 -12.26 4.31
C LEU A 421 -13.13 -11.06 5.26
N LEU A 422 -11.98 -10.40 5.33
CA LEU A 422 -11.89 -9.01 5.80
C LEU A 422 -11.85 -8.10 4.57
N VAL A 423 -12.76 -7.14 4.49
CA VAL A 423 -12.90 -6.23 3.34
C VAL A 423 -12.73 -4.80 3.81
N GLY A 424 -11.70 -4.11 3.32
CA GLY A 424 -11.49 -2.68 3.51
C GLY A 424 -12.07 -1.89 2.34
N TRP A 425 -12.97 -0.94 2.60
CA TRP A 425 -13.69 -0.26 1.53
C TRP A 425 -14.18 1.16 1.87
N MET A 426 -14.71 1.88 0.89
CA MET A 426 -15.23 3.25 1.02
C MET A 426 -16.57 3.29 1.77
N TYR A 427 -16.71 4.23 2.72
CA TYR A 427 -17.91 4.33 3.58
C TYR A 427 -19.21 4.61 2.82
N THR A 428 -19.15 5.37 1.72
CA THR A 428 -20.32 5.67 0.89
C THR A 428 -20.79 4.46 0.10
N GLN A 429 -19.87 3.59 -0.32
CA GLN A 429 -20.15 2.42 -1.12
C GLN A 429 -20.58 1.22 -0.28
N ASN A 430 -20.13 1.11 0.98
CA ASN A 430 -20.49 0.02 1.90
C ASN A 430 -22.01 -0.19 2.03
N PRO A 431 -22.83 0.83 2.37
CA PRO A 431 -24.28 0.70 2.37
C PRO A 431 -24.85 0.33 1.01
N MET A 432 -24.27 0.81 -0.10
CA MET A 432 -24.77 0.52 -1.44
C MET A 432 -24.56 -0.94 -1.83
N ILE A 433 -23.41 -1.52 -1.49
CA ILE A 433 -23.11 -2.96 -1.70
C ILE A 433 -24.08 -3.81 -0.88
N VAL A 434 -24.27 -3.48 0.42
CA VAL A 434 -25.19 -4.22 1.29
C VAL A 434 -26.64 -4.06 0.83
N ASN A 435 -27.07 -2.88 0.39
CA ASN A 435 -28.42 -2.66 -0.15
C ASN A 435 -28.66 -3.41 -1.46
N ALA A 436 -27.64 -3.55 -2.32
CA ALA A 436 -27.72 -4.37 -3.51
C ALA A 436 -27.89 -5.87 -3.14
N LEU A 437 -27.15 -6.35 -2.14
CA LEU A 437 -27.33 -7.69 -1.59
C LEU A 437 -28.75 -7.88 -1.04
N LEU A 438 -29.22 -6.99 -0.17
CA LEU A 438 -30.58 -7.05 0.39
C LEU A 438 -31.63 -7.04 -0.71
N SER A 439 -31.48 -6.17 -1.72
CA SER A 439 -32.41 -6.11 -2.86
C SER A 439 -32.44 -7.40 -3.67
N SER A 440 -31.33 -8.13 -3.78
CA SER A 440 -31.30 -9.41 -4.47
C SER A 440 -32.21 -10.47 -3.85
N TYR A 441 -32.47 -10.39 -2.54
CA TYR A 441 -33.41 -11.27 -1.85
C TYR A 441 -34.88 -10.91 -2.08
N PHE A 442 -35.20 -9.71 -2.57
CA PHE A 442 -36.58 -9.24 -2.74
C PHE A 442 -36.82 -8.81 -4.20
N PRO A 443 -36.88 -9.76 -5.16
CA PRO A 443 -37.00 -9.45 -6.59
C PRO A 443 -38.28 -8.70 -6.96
N ASN A 444 -39.31 -8.75 -6.10
CA ASN A 444 -40.58 -8.04 -6.27
C ASN A 444 -40.66 -6.74 -5.44
N GLY A 445 -39.53 -6.26 -4.92
CA GLY A 445 -39.45 -5.10 -4.05
C GLY A 445 -39.75 -5.40 -2.56
N GLY A 446 -39.58 -4.37 -1.71
CA GLY A 446 -39.82 -4.47 -0.27
C GLY A 446 -38.60 -4.87 0.57
N ALA A 447 -37.39 -4.85 -0.01
CA ALA A 447 -36.17 -5.10 0.74
C ALA A 447 -36.00 -4.10 1.89
N PRO A 448 -35.55 -4.54 3.07
CA PRO A 448 -35.11 -3.61 4.11
C PRO A 448 -33.88 -2.82 3.62
N THR A 449 -33.65 -1.66 4.22
CA THR A 449 -32.52 -0.79 3.88
C THR A 449 -31.48 -0.83 5.00
N ALA A 450 -30.22 -1.04 4.64
CA ALA A 450 -29.10 -0.91 5.56
C ALA A 450 -29.03 0.54 6.09
N PRO A 451 -28.64 0.75 7.36
CA PRO A 451 -28.43 2.09 7.89
C PRO A 451 -27.34 2.82 7.10
N ALA A 452 -27.39 4.14 7.08
CA ALA A 452 -26.29 4.92 6.53
C ALA A 452 -25.01 4.72 7.37
N TRP A 453 -23.87 4.57 6.72
CA TRP A 453 -22.57 4.60 7.40
C TRP A 453 -22.20 6.07 7.66
N SER A 454 -22.17 6.48 8.92
CA SER A 454 -21.88 7.87 9.27
C SER A 454 -20.50 8.30 8.77
N PRO A 455 -20.34 9.51 8.18
CA PRO A 455 -19.04 10.01 7.76
C PRO A 455 -18.06 10.22 8.94
N PHE A 456 -18.55 10.26 10.18
CA PHE A 456 -17.71 10.34 11.39
C PHE A 456 -17.48 8.99 12.07
N ASP A 457 -18.13 7.93 11.58
CA ASP A 457 -17.99 6.60 12.14
C ASP A 457 -16.89 5.83 11.42
N TYR A 458 -15.73 5.82 12.05
CA TYR A 458 -14.60 4.99 11.65
C TYR A 458 -14.55 3.69 12.46
N ASP A 459 -15.36 3.55 13.52
CA ASP A 459 -15.22 2.49 14.51
C ASP A 459 -16.02 1.23 14.21
N SER A 460 -17.12 1.38 13.48
CA SER A 460 -18.00 0.26 13.15
C SER A 460 -17.32 -0.81 12.29
N LEU A 461 -17.69 -2.05 12.60
CA LEU A 461 -17.40 -3.24 11.84
C LEU A 461 -18.75 -3.83 11.43
N TRP A 462 -19.03 -3.93 10.14
CA TRP A 462 -20.24 -4.58 9.66
C TRP A 462 -19.95 -6.04 9.37
N VAL A 463 -20.78 -6.94 9.91
CA VAL A 463 -20.60 -8.39 9.76
C VAL A 463 -21.76 -8.95 8.95
N ILE A 464 -21.45 -9.40 7.73
CA ILE A 464 -22.40 -10.04 6.84
C ILE A 464 -22.17 -11.56 6.94
N LYS A 465 -23.23 -12.33 7.17
CA LYS A 465 -23.19 -13.79 7.20
C LYS A 465 -24.25 -14.38 6.28
N ILE A 466 -23.84 -15.36 5.50
CA ILE A 466 -24.76 -16.20 4.72
C ILE A 466 -24.60 -17.64 5.22
N ASP A 467 -25.68 -18.23 5.72
CA ASP A 467 -25.66 -19.56 6.32
C ASP A 467 -25.65 -20.70 5.27
N ALA A 468 -25.68 -21.95 5.72
CA ALA A 468 -25.69 -23.12 4.85
C ALA A 468 -26.92 -23.23 3.93
N ALA A 469 -28.03 -22.60 4.33
CA ALA A 469 -29.27 -22.56 3.56
C ALA A 469 -29.34 -21.35 2.62
N GLY A 470 -28.42 -20.38 2.75
CA GLY A 470 -28.44 -19.13 1.99
C GLY A 470 -29.24 -18.02 2.68
N ASN A 471 -29.61 -18.16 3.95
CA ASN A 471 -30.21 -17.06 4.71
C ASN A 471 -29.15 -16.03 5.08
N LEU A 472 -29.55 -14.76 5.11
CA LEU A 472 -28.68 -13.62 5.30
C LEU A 472 -28.88 -13.01 6.68
N MET A 473 -27.78 -12.66 7.33
CA MET A 473 -27.74 -11.75 8.48
C MET A 473 -26.71 -10.67 8.23
N VAL A 474 -27.09 -9.42 8.46
CA VAL A 474 -26.18 -8.28 8.48
C VAL A 474 -26.23 -7.67 9.87
N ASP A 475 -25.11 -7.71 10.59
CA ASP A 475 -24.93 -7.11 11.92
C ASP A 475 -24.15 -5.80 11.79
N PHE A 476 -24.74 -4.71 12.26
CA PHE A 476 -24.17 -3.36 12.24
C PHE A 476 -23.68 -2.92 13.61
N SER A 477 -23.75 -3.78 14.63
CA SER A 477 -23.49 -3.41 16.03
C SER A 477 -22.06 -3.63 16.49
N GLN A 478 -21.23 -4.31 15.69
CA GLN A 478 -19.83 -4.59 16.05
C GLN A 478 -18.93 -3.38 15.81
N CYS A 479 -17.81 -3.30 16.54
CA CYS A 479 -16.83 -2.24 16.35
C CYS A 479 -15.40 -2.64 16.76
N GLU A 480 -14.42 -1.86 16.31
CA GLU A 480 -13.02 -1.93 16.73
C GLU A 480 -12.84 -1.48 18.20
N GLY A 481 -13.72 -0.63 18.73
CA GLY A 481 -13.73 -0.22 20.14
C GLY A 481 -12.75 0.91 20.44
N MET A 482 -12.45 1.74 19.44
CA MET A 482 -11.47 2.83 19.51
C MET A 482 -12.13 4.19 19.31
N ARG A 483 -11.80 5.15 20.18
CA ARG A 483 -12.23 6.54 20.02
C ARG A 483 -11.38 7.26 18.98
N SER A 484 -11.82 7.29 17.72
CA SER A 484 -11.11 7.95 16.61
C SER A 484 -10.78 9.42 16.89
N SER A 485 -11.68 10.16 17.53
CA SER A 485 -11.47 11.58 17.86
C SER A 485 -10.40 11.82 18.95
N ALA A 486 -9.88 10.77 19.58
CA ALA A 486 -8.82 10.85 20.57
C ALA A 486 -7.46 10.39 20.02
N LEU A 487 -7.40 9.94 18.76
CA LEU A 487 -6.15 9.56 18.12
C LEU A 487 -5.26 10.80 17.92
N PRO A 488 -3.93 10.66 18.02
CA PRO A 488 -3.02 11.75 17.71
C PRO A 488 -3.18 12.21 16.26
N GLU A 489 -3.19 13.53 16.05
CA GLU A 489 -3.25 14.12 14.70
C GLU A 489 -1.99 13.79 13.88
N MET A 490 -0.83 13.80 14.54
CA MET A 490 0.45 13.43 13.94
C MET A 490 0.54 11.92 13.72
N PRO A 491 1.10 11.45 12.59
CA PRO A 491 1.36 10.02 12.40
C PRO A 491 2.33 9.48 13.48
N PRO A 492 2.29 8.16 13.75
CA PRO A 492 3.31 7.51 14.56
C PRO A 492 4.70 7.72 13.97
N ILE A 493 5.71 7.87 14.82
CA ILE A 493 7.11 8.05 14.42
C ILE A 493 7.90 6.79 14.79
N PHE A 494 8.69 6.30 13.84
CA PHE A 494 9.52 5.10 13.96
C PHE A 494 10.98 5.42 13.67
#